data_AF-A0A1S1YT38-F1
#
_entry.id   AF-A0A1S1YT38-F1
#
_cell.length_a   1.000
_cell.length_b   1.000
_cell.length_c   1.000
_cell.angle_alpha   90.00
_cell.angle_beta   90.00
_cell.angle_gamma   90.00
#
_symmetry.space_group_name_H-M   'P 1'
#
loop_
_entity.id
_entity.type
_entity.pdbx_description
1 polymer ?
#
loop_
_entity_poly.entity_id
_entity_poly.type
_entity_poly.pdbx_seq_one_letter_code
_entity_poly.pdbx_strand_id
1 'polypeptide(L)'
;MTLIKLKEINQGTWLNTGKGPSVTKYGGLCYFMCNYHESNQGIWNEPKAFNQAVLDAKNFGKGTAMMNYAKAQNLKVPQNLSSYIPTTSALTDNSIYRILLSIGATGSPNHAVIAVTGVSGEVVFFEPNFGFYESTTTGVSNRQAFEDGIAKLYGKTSLGSFEYYNVRSINQSSPLGF
;
A
#
# COMPACT_ATOMS: atom_id res chain seq x y z
N MET A 1 -2.51 18.59 8.81
CA MET A 1 -2.61 17.38 7.97
C MET A 1 -4.05 17.13 7.58
N THR A 2 -4.31 17.01 6.27
CA THR A 2 -5.60 16.62 5.70
C THR A 2 -5.52 15.17 5.23
N LEU A 3 -6.45 14.32 5.70
CA LEU A 3 -6.60 12.94 5.22
C LEU A 3 -7.92 12.86 4.46
N ILE A 4 -7.85 12.56 3.18
CA ILE A 4 -8.99 12.52 2.26
C ILE A 4 -9.25 11.06 1.89
N LYS A 5 -10.46 10.56 2.16
CA LYS A 5 -10.90 9.25 1.65
C LYS A 5 -11.17 9.40 0.15
N LEU A 6 -10.44 8.66 -0.68
CA LEU A 6 -10.62 8.66 -2.13
C LEU A 6 -11.62 7.59 -2.58
N LYS A 7 -11.48 6.39 -2.02
CA LYS A 7 -12.35 5.26 -2.34
C LYS A 7 -12.39 4.29 -1.17
N GLU A 8 -13.59 3.98 -0.69
CA GLU A 8 -13.77 2.95 0.31
C GLU A 8 -13.69 1.56 -0.32
N ILE A 9 -12.94 0.69 0.35
CA ILE A 9 -12.84 -0.73 0.07
C ILE A 9 -12.96 -1.34 1.48
N ASN A 10 -14.09 -2.00 1.79
CA ASN A 10 -14.40 -2.45 3.15
C ASN A 10 -13.87 -3.87 3.37
N GLN A 11 -13.18 -4.12 4.49
CA GLN A 11 -12.65 -5.44 4.86
C GLN A 11 -13.61 -6.63 4.66
N GLY A 12 -14.89 -6.43 4.99
CA GLY A 12 -15.94 -7.43 4.78
C GLY A 12 -16.12 -7.82 3.32
N THR A 13 -15.83 -6.93 2.37
CA THR A 13 -15.93 -7.19 0.92
C THR A 13 -15.04 -8.35 0.47
N TRP A 14 -13.88 -8.58 1.10
CA TRP A 14 -13.01 -9.73 0.75
C TRP A 14 -12.81 -10.77 1.84
N LEU A 15 -13.07 -10.46 3.11
CA LEU A 15 -13.14 -11.50 4.14
C LEU A 15 -14.36 -12.41 3.93
N ASN A 16 -15.49 -11.88 3.43
CA ASN A 16 -16.71 -12.67 3.21
C ASN A 16 -16.77 -13.35 1.83
N THR A 17 -16.10 -12.82 0.80
CA THR A 17 -16.10 -13.41 -0.57
C THR A 17 -15.02 -14.48 -0.77
N GLY A 18 -14.39 -14.94 0.30
CA GLY A 18 -13.50 -16.09 0.29
C GLY A 18 -12.51 -15.98 1.40
N LYS A 19 -12.73 -16.80 2.44
CA LYS A 19 -11.81 -17.04 3.56
C LYS A 19 -10.38 -17.18 3.01
N GLY A 20 -9.62 -16.10 3.05
CA GLY A 20 -8.23 -16.10 2.59
C GLY A 20 -7.38 -16.92 3.55
N PRO A 21 -6.36 -17.65 3.06
CA PRO A 21 -5.45 -18.40 3.92
C PRO A 21 -4.87 -17.51 5.01
N SER A 22 -4.96 -17.95 6.27
CA SER A 22 -4.29 -17.27 7.37
C SER A 22 -2.78 -17.33 7.16
N VAL A 23 -2.15 -16.16 7.18
CA VAL A 23 -0.73 -15.91 7.50
C VAL A 23 0.20 -17.11 7.37
N THR A 24 0.63 -17.41 6.14
CA THR A 24 1.82 -18.23 5.90
C THR A 24 3.01 -17.31 5.65
N LYS A 25 3.67 -16.88 6.74
CA LYS A 25 5.06 -16.38 6.85
C LYS A 25 5.58 -15.26 5.90
N TYR A 26 4.89 -14.88 4.83
CA TYR A 26 5.39 -14.01 3.75
C TYR A 26 4.34 -13.06 3.16
N GLY A 27 3.37 -12.63 3.99
CA GLY A 27 2.38 -11.62 3.62
C GLY A 27 1.01 -12.24 3.37
N GLY A 28 0.03 -11.85 4.19
CA GLY A 28 -1.36 -12.24 3.98
C GLY A 28 -1.97 -11.57 2.74
N LEU A 29 -3.29 -11.67 2.58
CA LEU A 29 -4.01 -11.05 1.44
C LEU A 29 -3.66 -9.57 1.21
N CYS A 30 -3.42 -8.79 2.28
CA CYS A 30 -2.98 -7.40 2.19
C CYS A 30 -1.73 -7.22 1.32
N TYR A 31 -0.75 -8.11 1.47
CA TYR A 31 0.49 -8.08 0.69
C TYR A 31 0.24 -8.27 -0.80
N PHE A 32 -0.56 -9.29 -1.15
CA PHE A 32 -0.82 -9.60 -2.55
C PHE A 32 -1.80 -8.64 -3.22
N MET A 33 -2.68 -7.96 -2.47
CA MET A 33 -3.43 -6.82 -2.99
C MET A 33 -2.48 -5.68 -3.37
N CYS A 34 -1.46 -5.43 -2.54
CA CYS A 34 -0.45 -4.45 -2.89
C CYS A 34 0.34 -4.87 -4.16
N ASN A 35 0.63 -6.17 -4.34
CA ASN A 35 1.24 -6.68 -5.58
C ASN A 35 0.34 -6.46 -6.81
N TYR A 36 -0.97 -6.54 -6.64
CA TYR A 36 -1.89 -6.24 -7.74
C TYR A 36 -1.75 -4.79 -8.21
N HIS A 37 -1.63 -3.82 -7.30
CA HIS A 37 -1.53 -2.40 -7.67
C HIS A 37 -0.27 -2.05 -8.46
N GLU A 38 0.82 -2.78 -8.26
CA GLU A 38 2.06 -2.64 -9.05
C GLU A 38 2.14 -3.55 -10.28
N SER A 39 1.26 -4.55 -10.40
CA SER A 39 1.19 -5.45 -11.56
C SER A 39 0.74 -4.72 -12.82
N ASN A 40 0.91 -5.33 -13.99
CA ASN A 40 0.39 -4.81 -15.27
C ASN A 40 -1.14 -4.61 -15.30
N GLN A 41 -1.90 -5.21 -14.38
CA GLN A 41 -3.35 -5.01 -14.23
C GLN A 41 -3.69 -3.88 -13.24
N GLY A 42 -2.70 -3.51 -12.43
CA GLY A 42 -2.77 -2.53 -11.36
C GLY A 42 -2.83 -1.10 -11.84
N ILE A 43 -3.46 -0.26 -11.03
CA ILE A 43 -3.59 1.16 -11.31
C ILE A 43 -2.29 1.96 -11.11
N TRP A 44 -1.32 1.40 -10.39
CA TRP A 44 -0.05 2.05 -10.09
C TRP A 44 1.14 1.32 -10.71
N ASN A 45 0.92 0.54 -11.78
CA ASN A 45 2.02 0.02 -12.59
C ASN A 45 2.89 1.16 -13.12
N GLU A 46 2.28 2.22 -13.64
CA GLU A 46 3.02 3.33 -14.21
C GLU A 46 2.17 4.62 -14.19
N PRO A 47 1.91 5.20 -13.00
CA PRO A 47 1.02 6.34 -12.89
C PRO A 47 1.59 7.62 -13.52
N LYS A 48 2.92 7.70 -13.77
CA LYS A 48 3.65 8.86 -14.36
C LYS A 48 3.64 10.16 -13.54
N ALA A 49 2.63 10.40 -12.72
CA ALA A 49 2.49 11.60 -11.90
C ALA A 49 1.68 11.31 -10.63
N PHE A 50 1.94 12.07 -9.57
CA PHE A 50 1.20 11.96 -8.32
C PHE A 50 -0.30 12.22 -8.50
N ASN A 51 -0.66 13.30 -9.20
CA ASN A 51 -2.08 13.63 -9.47
C ASN A 51 -2.79 12.51 -10.25
N GLN A 52 -2.09 11.82 -11.14
CA GLN A 52 -2.65 10.67 -11.84
C GLN A 52 -2.85 9.49 -10.89
N ALA A 53 -1.88 9.19 -10.01
CA ALA A 53 -2.04 8.16 -8.98
C ALA A 53 -3.26 8.42 -8.07
N VAL A 54 -3.52 9.69 -7.74
CA VAL A 54 -4.72 10.13 -7.00
C VAL A 54 -6.00 9.91 -7.81
N LEU A 55 -6.03 10.31 -9.09
CA LEU A 55 -7.18 10.09 -9.97
C LEU A 55 -7.48 8.60 -10.15
N ASP A 56 -6.45 7.79 -10.34
CA ASP A 56 -6.56 6.35 -10.50
C ASP A 56 -7.14 5.68 -9.25
N ALA A 57 -6.72 6.14 -8.06
CA ALA A 57 -7.24 5.69 -6.78
C ALA A 57 -8.72 6.06 -6.58
N LYS A 58 -9.09 7.31 -6.91
CA LYS A 58 -10.50 7.77 -6.88
C LYS A 58 -11.40 6.92 -7.79
N ASN A 59 -10.89 6.56 -8.97
CA ASN A 59 -11.63 5.82 -9.99
C ASN A 59 -11.47 4.30 -9.89
N PHE A 60 -10.87 3.78 -8.82
CA PHE A 60 -10.64 2.35 -8.70
C PHE A 60 -11.95 1.55 -8.67
N GLY A 61 -12.13 0.70 -9.69
CA GLY A 61 -13.30 -0.18 -9.85
C GLY A 61 -12.95 -1.68 -9.97
N LYS A 62 -11.68 -2.06 -9.77
CA LYS A 62 -11.18 -3.42 -10.05
C LYS A 62 -11.04 -4.30 -8.80
N GLY A 63 -11.89 -4.10 -7.78
CA GLY A 63 -11.80 -4.82 -6.51
C GLY A 63 -11.86 -6.35 -6.65
N THR A 64 -12.78 -6.87 -7.47
CA THR A 64 -12.87 -8.33 -7.73
C THR A 64 -11.62 -8.89 -8.40
N ALA A 65 -11.07 -8.18 -9.39
CA ALA A 65 -9.86 -8.59 -10.08
C ALA A 65 -8.65 -8.61 -9.14
N MET A 66 -8.49 -7.56 -8.33
CA MET A 66 -7.47 -7.49 -7.28
C MET A 66 -7.58 -8.67 -6.31
N MET A 67 -8.80 -9.02 -5.89
CA MET A 67 -8.99 -10.14 -4.97
C MET A 67 -8.66 -11.49 -5.58
N ASN A 68 -9.06 -11.72 -6.83
CA ASN A 68 -8.73 -12.95 -7.53
C ASN A 68 -7.22 -13.07 -7.75
N TYR A 69 -6.56 -11.97 -8.11
CA TYR A 69 -5.11 -11.89 -8.21
C TYR A 69 -4.44 -12.22 -6.88
N ALA A 70 -4.87 -11.58 -5.79
CA ALA A 70 -4.29 -11.75 -4.47
C ALA A 70 -4.44 -13.20 -3.95
N LYS A 71 -5.62 -13.80 -4.15
CA LYS A 71 -5.86 -15.22 -3.82
C LYS A 71 -5.00 -16.15 -4.66
N ALA A 72 -4.88 -15.89 -5.96
CA ALA A 72 -4.06 -16.71 -6.86
C ALA A 72 -2.56 -16.63 -6.52
N GLN A 73 -2.05 -15.46 -6.15
CA GLN A 73 -0.66 -15.31 -5.72
C GLN A 73 -0.39 -15.99 -4.36
N ASN A 74 -1.34 -15.95 -3.44
CA ASN A 74 -1.20 -16.61 -2.13
C ASN A 74 -1.11 -18.16 -2.23
N LEU A 75 -1.57 -18.74 -3.34
CA LEU A 75 -1.40 -20.17 -3.62
C LEU A 75 -0.04 -20.52 -4.24
N LYS A 76 0.73 -19.52 -4.67
CA LYS A 76 2.07 -19.69 -5.25
C LYS A 76 3.12 -19.43 -4.16
N VAL A 77 4.37 -19.86 -4.40
CA VAL A 77 5.48 -19.48 -3.52
C VAL A 77 5.55 -17.95 -3.50
N PRO A 78 5.41 -17.31 -2.32
CA PRO A 78 5.37 -15.86 -2.22
C PRO A 78 6.65 -15.25 -2.79
N GLN A 79 6.50 -14.29 -3.69
CA GLN A 79 7.63 -13.51 -4.17
C GLN A 79 8.18 -12.68 -3.01
N ASN A 80 9.47 -12.84 -2.72
CA ASN A 80 10.08 -12.22 -1.55
C ASN A 80 10.32 -10.71 -1.77
N LEU A 81 10.02 -9.93 -0.74
CA LEU A 81 10.48 -8.55 -0.58
C LEU A 81 12.02 -8.39 -0.58
N SER A 82 12.77 -9.48 -0.59
CA SER A 82 14.24 -9.51 -0.57
C SER A 82 14.89 -8.73 -1.72
N SER A 83 14.12 -8.38 -2.75
CA SER A 83 14.58 -7.54 -3.87
C SER A 83 14.48 -6.04 -3.60
N TYR A 84 13.71 -5.59 -2.61
CA TYR A 84 13.56 -4.17 -2.27
C TYR A 84 14.46 -3.78 -1.10
N ILE A 85 15.14 -2.64 -1.24
CA ILE A 85 16.04 -2.14 -0.20
C ILE A 85 15.20 -1.42 0.88
N PRO A 86 15.24 -1.87 2.15
CA PRO A 86 14.57 -1.17 3.23
C PRO A 86 15.22 0.20 3.44
N THR A 87 14.41 1.23 3.70
CA THR A 87 14.89 2.58 4.00
C THR A 87 14.43 3.04 5.38
N THR A 88 15.36 3.63 6.11
CA THR A 88 15.11 4.32 7.39
C THR A 88 15.04 5.85 7.21
N SER A 89 15.35 6.36 6.02
CA SER A 89 15.37 7.78 5.68
C SER A 89 13.99 8.31 5.27
N ALA A 90 13.91 9.61 4.96
CA ALA A 90 12.73 10.20 4.34
C ALA A 90 12.38 9.47 3.03
N LEU A 91 11.08 9.35 2.74
CA LEU A 91 10.62 8.75 1.49
C LEU A 91 10.87 9.72 0.34
N THR A 92 11.56 9.25 -0.69
CA THR A 92 11.87 9.98 -1.92
C THR A 92 10.59 10.44 -2.59
N ASP A 93 10.62 11.64 -3.16
CA ASP A 93 9.51 12.16 -3.96
C ASP A 93 9.26 11.28 -5.19
N ASN A 94 8.03 11.31 -5.70
CA ASN A 94 7.66 10.67 -6.96
C ASN A 94 8.08 9.19 -7.05
N SER A 95 7.81 8.44 -5.98
CA SER A 95 8.20 7.03 -5.84
C SER A 95 7.06 6.17 -5.31
N ILE A 96 7.12 4.88 -5.59
CA ILE A 96 6.20 3.87 -5.08
C ILE A 96 6.88 3.11 -3.96
N TYR A 97 6.17 2.98 -2.85
CA TYR A 97 6.63 2.29 -1.66
C TYR A 97 5.71 1.14 -1.29
N ARG A 98 6.32 0.00 -0.94
CA ARG A 98 5.67 -1.00 -0.11
C ARG A 98 6.03 -0.69 1.34
N ILE A 99 5.01 -0.69 2.20
CA ILE A 99 5.17 -0.33 3.61
C ILE A 99 4.59 -1.47 4.42
N LEU A 100 5.41 -2.05 5.30
CA LEU A 100 4.95 -3.02 6.26
C LEU A 100 4.74 -2.34 7.60
N LEU A 101 3.66 -2.66 8.28
CA LEU A 101 3.40 -2.16 9.62
C LEU A 101 2.85 -3.25 10.54
N SER A 102 3.06 -3.06 11.84
CA SER A 102 2.46 -3.87 12.88
C SER A 102 1.18 -3.21 13.38
N ILE A 103 0.05 -3.90 13.26
CA ILE A 103 -1.24 -3.51 13.85
C ILE A 103 -1.50 -4.38 15.09
N GLY A 104 -1.80 -3.76 16.23
CA GLY A 104 -1.85 -4.42 17.54
C GLY A 104 -0.44 -4.47 18.18
N ALA A 105 -0.35 -4.18 19.47
CA ALA A 105 0.92 -3.86 20.13
C ALA A 105 1.97 -4.99 20.03
N THR A 106 3.16 -4.57 19.57
CA THR A 106 4.47 -5.24 19.47
C THR A 106 4.57 -6.51 18.60
N GLY A 107 5.61 -6.54 17.77
CA GLY A 107 5.98 -7.68 16.95
C GLY A 107 6.40 -7.29 15.54
N SER A 108 6.84 -8.29 14.78
CA SER A 108 7.13 -8.19 13.35
C SER A 108 5.93 -7.63 12.57
N PRO A 109 6.17 -6.91 11.46
CA PRO A 109 5.08 -6.41 10.64
C PRO A 109 4.09 -7.51 10.24
N ASN A 110 2.80 -7.23 10.41
CA ASN A 110 1.71 -8.17 10.13
C ASN A 110 0.74 -7.65 9.07
N HIS A 111 1.00 -6.45 8.55
CA HIS A 111 0.14 -5.76 7.60
C HIS A 111 0.97 -5.03 6.54
N ALA A 112 0.43 -4.90 5.34
CA ALA A 112 1.11 -4.32 4.19
C ALA A 112 0.23 -3.27 3.51
N VAL A 113 0.85 -2.14 3.18
CA VAL A 113 0.25 -0.99 2.50
C VAL A 113 1.12 -0.65 1.29
N ILE A 114 0.51 -0.11 0.24
CA ILE A 114 1.23 0.46 -0.90
C ILE A 114 0.92 1.95 -0.99
N ALA A 115 1.96 2.75 -1.21
CA ALA A 115 1.87 4.20 -1.27
C ALA A 115 2.61 4.74 -2.48
N VAL A 116 2.11 5.84 -3.03
CA VAL A 116 2.77 6.67 -4.03
C VAL A 116 3.04 8.02 -3.37
N THR A 117 4.30 8.46 -3.42
CA THR A 117 4.72 9.76 -2.90
C THR A 117 4.66 10.82 -4.01
N GLY A 118 4.16 12.00 -3.66
CA GLY A 118 4.26 13.23 -4.44
C GLY A 118 5.47 14.02 -3.99
N VAL A 119 5.33 15.34 -3.86
CA VAL A 119 6.39 16.22 -3.38
C VAL A 119 6.06 16.73 -1.99
N SER A 120 7.01 16.62 -1.05
CA SER A 120 6.97 17.33 0.24
C SER A 120 5.67 17.17 1.06
N GLY A 121 5.36 15.93 1.45
CA GLY A 121 4.24 15.63 2.35
C GLY A 121 2.95 15.26 1.62
N GLU A 122 3.06 14.89 0.35
CA GLU A 122 1.99 14.39 -0.50
C GLU A 122 2.10 12.87 -0.60
N VAL A 123 1.09 12.14 -0.15
CA VAL A 123 1.05 10.69 -0.24
C VAL A 123 -0.35 10.22 -0.60
N VAL A 124 -0.46 9.37 -1.61
CA VAL A 124 -1.68 8.59 -1.88
C VAL A 124 -1.38 7.13 -1.60
N PHE A 125 -2.25 6.45 -0.88
CA PHE A 125 -2.00 5.08 -0.44
C PHE A 125 -3.26 4.23 -0.47
N PHE A 126 -3.03 2.93 -0.67
CA PHE A 126 -4.04 1.89 -0.54
C PHE A 126 -3.77 1.15 0.76
N GLU A 127 -4.69 1.34 1.71
CA GLU A 127 -4.73 0.65 2.98
C GLU A 127 -5.75 -0.49 2.83
N PRO A 128 -5.34 -1.76 2.83
CA PRO A 128 -6.24 -2.86 2.55
C PRO A 128 -7.52 -2.85 3.35
N ASN A 129 -7.50 -2.58 4.67
CA ASN A 129 -8.71 -2.63 5.50
C ASN A 129 -9.71 -1.48 5.24
N PHE A 130 -9.26 -0.35 4.70
CA PHE A 130 -10.08 0.86 4.54
C PHE A 130 -10.28 1.35 3.09
N GLY A 131 -9.33 1.04 2.21
CA GLY A 131 -9.28 1.48 0.81
C GLY A 131 -8.26 2.57 0.52
N PHE A 132 -8.60 3.47 -0.38
CA PHE A 132 -7.68 4.49 -0.89
C PHE A 132 -7.84 5.84 -0.19
N TYR A 133 -6.71 6.43 0.14
CA TYR A 133 -6.62 7.69 0.84
C TYR A 133 -5.50 8.56 0.28
N GLU A 134 -5.69 9.87 0.42
CA GLU A 134 -4.68 10.88 0.16
C GLU A 134 -4.38 11.61 1.47
N SER A 135 -3.11 11.67 1.86
CA SER A 135 -2.60 12.44 2.98
C SER A 135 -1.71 13.56 2.44
N THR A 136 -2.12 14.80 2.69
CA THR A 136 -1.39 16.00 2.24
C THR A 136 -1.14 16.91 3.43
N THR A 137 0.14 17.20 3.68
CA THR A 137 0.57 18.14 4.73
C THR A 137 1.78 18.93 4.28
N THR A 138 1.63 20.25 4.14
CA THR A 138 2.74 21.14 3.81
C THR A 138 3.76 21.18 4.96
N GLY A 139 5.05 21.20 4.62
CA GLY A 139 6.14 21.40 5.58
C GLY A 139 6.54 20.15 6.37
N VAL A 140 6.06 18.97 5.98
CA VAL A 140 6.50 17.68 6.56
C VAL A 140 7.00 16.73 5.47
N SER A 141 7.75 15.71 5.87
CA SER A 141 8.21 14.68 4.93
C SER A 141 7.06 13.78 4.48
N ASN A 142 7.22 13.12 3.32
CA ASN A 142 6.30 12.08 2.84
C ASN A 142 6.14 10.94 3.87
N ARG A 143 7.20 10.58 4.61
CA ARG A 143 7.09 9.61 5.70
C ARG A 143 6.11 10.09 6.76
N GLN A 144 6.29 11.32 7.25
CA GLN A 144 5.44 11.87 8.31
C GLN A 144 3.98 11.98 7.85
N ALA A 145 3.75 12.46 6.62
CA ALA A 145 2.40 12.54 6.05
C ALA A 145 1.72 11.18 5.97
N PHE A 146 2.45 10.12 5.58
CA PHE A 146 1.93 8.75 5.57
C PHE A 146 1.61 8.24 6.98
N GLU A 147 2.56 8.32 7.91
CA GLU A 147 2.40 7.82 9.28
C GLU A 147 1.25 8.51 10.02
N ASP A 148 1.12 9.84 9.88
CA ASP A 148 0.00 10.58 10.45
C ASP A 148 -1.33 10.13 9.83
N GLY A 149 -1.35 9.83 8.53
CA GLY A 149 -2.52 9.33 7.82
C GLY A 149 -2.98 7.97 8.36
N ILE A 150 -2.05 7.03 8.51
CA ILE A 150 -2.32 5.71 9.10
C ILE A 150 -2.76 5.84 10.57
N ALA A 151 -2.14 6.75 11.35
CA ALA A 151 -2.52 7.01 12.73
C ALA A 151 -3.96 7.52 12.87
N LYS A 152 -4.48 8.28 11.90
CA LYS A 152 -5.89 8.69 11.86
C LYS A 152 -6.84 7.54 11.53
N LEU A 153 -6.42 6.55 10.74
CA LEU A 153 -7.25 5.40 10.37
C LEU A 153 -7.37 4.37 11.51
N TYR A 154 -6.26 4.05 12.16
CA TYR A 154 -6.20 2.99 13.18
C TYR A 154 -6.25 3.48 14.63
N GLY A 155 -6.05 4.78 14.85
CA GLY A 155 -5.74 5.33 16.17
C GLY A 155 -4.28 5.05 16.57
N LYS A 156 -3.60 6.06 17.12
CA LYS A 156 -2.16 6.03 17.41
C LYS A 156 -1.71 4.89 18.34
N THR A 157 -2.58 4.41 19.24
CA THR A 157 -2.27 3.35 20.21
C THR A 157 -2.23 1.95 19.61
N SER A 158 -2.71 1.78 18.37
CA SER A 158 -2.85 0.48 17.71
C SER A 158 -1.71 0.16 16.74
N LEU A 159 -0.73 1.07 16.60
CA LEU A 159 0.33 0.99 15.60
C LEU A 159 1.69 0.71 16.26
N GLY A 160 2.39 -0.29 15.74
CA GLY A 160 3.76 -0.65 16.12
C GLY A 160 4.80 -0.07 15.16
N SER A 161 5.75 -0.90 14.73
CA SER A 161 6.84 -0.50 13.82
C SER A 161 6.38 -0.36 12.37
N PHE A 162 7.09 0.49 11.62
CA PHE A 162 6.97 0.63 10.18
C PHE A 162 8.28 0.24 9.50
N GLU A 163 8.17 -0.49 8.40
CA GLU A 163 9.27 -0.79 7.49
C GLU A 163 8.92 -0.31 6.09
N TYR A 164 9.85 0.39 5.44
CA TYR A 164 9.62 1.04 4.16
C TYR A 164 10.53 0.46 3.10
N TYR A 165 9.95 0.05 1.98
CA TYR A 165 10.65 -0.57 0.87
C TYR A 165 10.39 0.27 -0.37
N ASN A 166 11.43 0.96 -0.88
CA ASN A 166 11.31 1.67 -2.15
C ASN A 166 11.20 0.61 -3.26
N VAL A 167 10.05 0.61 -3.94
CA VAL A 167 9.79 -0.32 -5.04
C VAL A 167 10.44 0.21 -6.31
N ARG A 168 10.15 1.47 -6.67
CA ARG A 168 10.63 2.17 -7.87
C ARG A 168 10.15 3.62 -7.92
N SER A 169 10.63 4.37 -8.93
CA SER A 169 10.04 5.66 -9.30
C SER A 169 8.66 5.50 -9.95
N ILE A 170 7.78 6.50 -9.81
CA ILE A 170 6.44 6.53 -10.45
C ILE A 170 6.46 6.48 -11.98
N ASN A 171 7.62 6.78 -12.59
CA ASN A 171 7.83 6.81 -14.03
C ASN A 171 8.32 5.49 -14.63
N GLN A 172 8.60 4.50 -13.78
CA GLN A 172 9.08 3.20 -14.20
C GLN A 172 7.95 2.19 -14.05
N SER A 173 7.74 1.28 -15.01
CA SER A 173 6.87 0.12 -14.79
C SER A 173 7.54 -0.90 -13.87
N SER A 174 6.76 -1.76 -13.23
CA SER A 174 7.34 -2.92 -12.54
C SER A 174 8.02 -3.84 -13.58
N PRO A 175 9.19 -4.44 -13.29
CA PRO A 175 9.78 -5.47 -14.13
C PRO A 175 8.73 -6.52 -14.52
N LEU A 176 8.64 -6.86 -15.81
CA LEU A 176 7.71 -7.88 -16.30
C LEU A 176 8.05 -9.22 -15.63
N GLY A 177 7.24 -9.66 -14.66
CA GLY A 177 7.50 -10.92 -13.94
C GLY A 177 6.91 -11.06 -12.53
N PHE A 178 6.01 -10.18 -12.10
CA PHE A 178 5.22 -10.33 -10.86
C PHE A 178 3.96 -11.18 -11.08
#